data_AF-A0A955PEH0-F1
#
_entry.id   AF-A0A955PEH0-F1
#
_cell.length_a   1.000
_cell.length_b   1.000
_cell.length_c   1.000
_cell.angle_alpha   90.00
_cell.angle_beta   90.00
_cell.angle_gamma   90.00
#
_symmetry.space_group_name_H-M   'P 1'
#
loop_
_entity.id
_entity.type
_entity.pdbx_description
1 polymer ?
#
loop_
_entity_poly.entity_id
_entity_poly.type
_entity_poly.pdbx_seq_one_letter_code
_entity_poly.pdbx_strand_id
1 'polypeptide(L)'
;ERGTVYYTCIPDLWALRDKDGDGQSDERTLLSSGYGVHISLLGHDSHGLRKGPDGRIYFSIGDRGFNIKSEDDSLKYPHRGAVLRCEPDGSNLEVVHSGLRNPQELAFDNYGNLFTGDNNSDAGDQARWVYVVPGGESGWLIYHQWSQYPETRGIWMSEKIWYLEEEGQAAYFLPPLAHIASGPSGLAYYDGTGLPKKYENTFFLCDFRGTPTSSKIHAIQLKNKGAAFEVDQRWDFVTGNLPTDVDFGVRNGIYFSDWVDGWDQPLKGRIYRVYDPTREEDPVVLKTEKILNEGFADRSKEDLLGLLGHPNQRVRLESQWALADLKDDAVPDLIAVAKRNDNLLARFHAIWGLGQIGRTGDLDPAPIIDLLSDPEMEIRAQAARVLGWIGDVEAVDALIQSLKDDSLR
;
A
#
# COMPACT_ATOMS: atom_id res chain seq x y z
N GLU A 1 12.04 -13.04 -4.30
CA GLU A 1 12.60 -14.14 -3.48
C GLU A 1 12.78 -13.64 -2.05
N ARG A 2 12.79 -14.52 -1.04
CA ARG A 2 13.13 -14.11 0.33
C ARG A 2 14.58 -13.62 0.37
N GLY A 3 14.87 -12.56 1.14
CA GLY A 3 16.21 -11.94 1.18
C GLY A 3 16.47 -10.91 0.07
N THR A 4 15.48 -10.57 -0.75
CA THR A 4 15.58 -9.46 -1.72
C THR A 4 15.18 -8.13 -1.10
N VAL A 5 16.02 -7.11 -1.22
CA VAL A 5 15.70 -5.70 -0.93
C VAL A 5 15.43 -4.98 -2.25
N TYR A 6 14.27 -4.34 -2.35
CA TYR A 6 13.95 -3.48 -3.49
C TYR A 6 14.38 -2.06 -3.20
N TYR A 7 14.90 -1.37 -4.22
CA TYR A 7 15.43 -0.03 -4.08
C TYR A 7 15.08 0.82 -5.30
N THR A 8 14.50 1.99 -5.07
CA THR A 8 14.24 2.98 -6.11
C THR A 8 15.20 4.15 -5.98
N CYS A 9 15.83 4.51 -7.09
CA CYS A 9 16.57 5.75 -7.24
C CYS A 9 16.49 6.13 -8.69
N ILE A 10 15.77 7.21 -8.98
CA ILE A 10 15.50 7.62 -10.36
C ILE A 10 16.83 7.69 -11.16
N PRO A 11 16.87 7.15 -12.38
CA PRO A 11 15.72 6.74 -13.18
C PRO A 11 15.30 5.26 -13.02
N ASP A 12 15.74 4.56 -11.98
CA ASP A 12 15.74 3.09 -11.93
C ASP A 12 15.04 2.48 -10.70
N LEU A 13 14.46 1.30 -10.92
CA LEU A 13 14.06 0.33 -9.89
C LEU A 13 15.04 -0.85 -9.90
N TRP A 14 15.56 -1.19 -8.72
CA TRP A 14 16.55 -2.24 -8.51
C TRP A 14 16.04 -3.33 -7.56
N ALA A 15 16.53 -4.55 -7.77
CA ALA A 15 16.54 -5.62 -6.77
C ALA A 15 17.98 -5.85 -6.29
N LEU A 16 18.16 -5.89 -4.98
CA LEU A 16 19.40 -6.21 -4.29
C LEU A 16 19.21 -7.54 -3.59
N ARG A 17 20.06 -8.53 -3.86
CA ARG A 17 19.95 -9.86 -3.24
C ARG A 17 21.20 -10.14 -2.41
N ASP A 18 20.95 -10.51 -1.16
CA ASP A 18 21.93 -11.07 -0.24
C ASP A 18 21.73 -12.60 -0.24
N LYS A 19 22.68 -13.33 -0.83
CA LYS A 19 22.59 -14.78 -1.05
C LYS A 19 23.23 -15.58 0.07
N ASP A 20 24.14 -14.96 0.83
CA ASP A 20 24.86 -15.63 1.92
C ASP A 20 24.43 -15.17 3.32
N GLY A 21 23.59 -14.15 3.41
CA GLY A 21 23.00 -13.64 4.64
C GLY A 21 23.97 -12.77 5.46
N ASP A 22 25.01 -12.22 4.85
CA ASP A 22 26.00 -11.38 5.54
C ASP A 22 25.56 -9.91 5.72
N GLY A 23 24.39 -9.54 5.18
CA GLY A 23 23.84 -8.19 5.21
C GLY A 23 24.38 -7.28 4.09
N GLN A 24 25.13 -7.82 3.13
CA GLN A 24 25.62 -7.15 1.95
C GLN A 24 24.98 -7.76 0.70
N SER A 25 24.79 -6.93 -0.33
CA SER A 25 24.20 -7.39 -1.59
C SER A 25 25.25 -8.06 -2.47
N ASP A 26 25.04 -9.33 -2.81
CA ASP A 26 25.84 -10.08 -3.80
C ASP A 26 25.46 -9.76 -5.24
N GLU A 27 24.18 -9.46 -5.47
CA GLU A 27 23.62 -9.22 -6.79
C GLU A 27 22.80 -7.93 -6.81
N ARG A 28 23.01 -7.10 -7.83
CA ARG A 28 22.21 -5.92 -8.13
C ARG A 28 21.61 -6.05 -9.53
N THR A 29 20.30 -6.18 -9.59
CA THR A 29 19.55 -6.42 -10.83
C THR A 29 18.70 -5.19 -11.15
N LEU A 30 18.84 -4.64 -12.36
CA LEU A 30 17.96 -3.59 -12.85
C LEU A 30 16.62 -4.22 -13.24
N LEU A 31 15.53 -3.79 -12.60
CA LEU A 31 14.18 -4.30 -12.89
C LEU A 31 13.47 -3.45 -13.94
N SER A 32 13.56 -2.13 -13.81
CA SER A 32 13.00 -1.20 -14.80
C SER A 32 13.69 0.17 -14.72
N SER A 33 13.65 0.91 -15.82
CA SER A 33 14.26 2.24 -15.95
C SER A 33 13.38 3.19 -16.76
N GLY A 34 13.47 4.50 -16.50
CA GLY A 34 12.73 5.54 -17.22
C GLY A 34 11.90 6.46 -16.33
N TYR A 35 12.17 6.49 -15.02
CA TYR A 35 11.49 7.36 -14.06
C TYR A 35 12.15 8.74 -13.96
N GLY A 36 11.38 9.76 -13.56
CA GLY A 36 11.91 11.09 -13.27
C GLY A 36 12.19 11.95 -14.50
N VAL A 37 11.36 11.85 -15.55
CA VAL A 37 11.61 12.49 -16.87
C VAL A 37 11.46 14.02 -16.88
N HIS A 38 10.82 14.61 -15.86
CA HIS A 38 10.78 16.05 -15.64
C HIS A 38 11.62 16.48 -14.42
N ILE A 39 11.89 17.78 -14.38
CA ILE A 39 12.31 18.50 -13.17
C ILE A 39 11.04 18.94 -12.44
N SER A 40 10.99 18.76 -11.12
CA SER A 40 9.87 19.21 -10.28
C SER A 40 10.33 20.09 -9.12
N LEU A 41 9.38 20.72 -8.43
CA LEU A 41 9.62 21.58 -7.27
C LEU A 41 10.12 20.74 -6.09
N LEU A 42 11.34 21.01 -5.62
CA LEU A 42 11.91 20.46 -4.37
C LEU A 42 11.96 18.92 -4.25
N GLY A 43 11.98 18.21 -5.38
CA GLY A 43 12.10 16.75 -5.47
C GLY A 43 10.76 16.05 -5.31
N HIS A 44 10.40 15.18 -6.26
CA HIS A 44 9.19 14.35 -6.27
C HIS A 44 9.54 13.04 -7.00
N ASP A 45 10.28 12.18 -6.30
CA ASP A 45 10.96 11.03 -6.90
C ASP A 45 10.12 9.75 -6.71
N SER A 46 10.78 8.60 -6.71
CA SER A 46 10.14 7.32 -6.42
C SER A 46 10.09 7.07 -4.92
N HIS A 47 8.94 6.62 -4.43
CA HIS A 47 8.71 6.40 -3.00
C HIS A 47 7.86 5.16 -2.72
N GLY A 48 7.72 4.81 -1.44
CA GLY A 48 6.74 3.86 -0.94
C GLY A 48 6.81 2.43 -1.48
N LEU A 49 8.01 1.85 -1.54
CA LEU A 49 8.20 0.46 -1.95
C LEU A 49 7.53 -0.50 -0.95
N ARG A 50 6.57 -1.30 -1.42
CA ARG A 50 5.86 -2.26 -0.56
C ARG A 50 5.44 -3.51 -1.32
N LYS A 51 5.58 -4.68 -0.71
CA LYS A 51 5.00 -5.92 -1.24
C LYS A 51 3.51 -5.98 -0.89
N GLY A 52 2.66 -6.14 -1.89
CA GLY A 52 1.21 -6.18 -1.73
C GLY A 52 0.67 -7.56 -1.30
N PRO A 53 -0.61 -7.63 -0.91
CA PRO A 53 -1.28 -8.90 -0.60
C PRO A 53 -1.37 -9.88 -1.78
N ASP A 54 -1.20 -9.39 -3.01
CA ASP A 54 -1.10 -10.17 -4.25
C ASP A 54 0.34 -10.65 -4.55
N GLY A 55 1.29 -10.40 -3.64
CA GLY A 55 2.70 -10.78 -3.78
C GLY A 55 3.51 -9.89 -4.72
N ARG A 56 2.90 -8.86 -5.34
CA ARG A 56 3.55 -7.95 -6.28
C ARG A 56 4.27 -6.80 -5.53
N ILE A 57 5.22 -6.17 -6.19
CA ILE A 57 5.95 -5.01 -5.63
C ILE A 57 5.27 -3.74 -6.11
N TYR A 58 4.79 -2.93 -5.17
CA TYR A 58 4.18 -1.62 -5.39
C TYR A 58 5.20 -0.55 -5.06
N PHE A 59 5.13 0.54 -5.80
CA PHE A 59 5.89 1.75 -5.52
C PHE A 59 5.20 2.92 -6.20
N SER A 60 5.61 4.11 -5.82
CA SER A 60 5.05 5.34 -6.34
C SER A 60 6.12 6.19 -6.99
N ILE A 61 5.71 7.10 -7.85
CA ILE A 61 6.55 8.13 -8.48
C ILE A 61 5.78 9.44 -8.45
N GLY A 62 6.46 10.50 -8.04
CA GLY A 62 5.90 11.84 -8.11
C GLY A 62 5.73 12.36 -9.53
N ASP A 63 5.25 13.60 -9.64
CA ASP A 63 4.84 14.22 -10.90
C ASP A 63 5.96 14.51 -11.90
N ARG A 64 7.21 14.20 -11.53
CA ARG A 64 8.31 14.06 -12.49
C ARG A 64 8.02 13.03 -13.57
N GLY A 65 7.10 12.10 -13.29
CA GLY A 65 6.54 11.14 -14.24
C GLY A 65 7.58 10.17 -14.79
N PHE A 66 7.18 9.42 -15.82
CA PHE A 66 8.00 8.35 -16.39
C PHE A 66 7.71 8.09 -17.86
N ASN A 67 8.72 7.57 -18.54
CA ASN A 67 8.65 7.06 -19.91
C ASN A 67 9.47 5.79 -20.00
N ILE A 68 8.80 4.66 -19.79
CA ILE A 68 9.41 3.35 -19.70
C ILE A 68 9.16 2.62 -21.01
N LYS A 69 10.24 2.12 -21.61
CA LYS A 69 10.17 1.26 -22.79
C LYS A 69 10.18 -0.18 -22.33
N SER A 70 9.16 -0.96 -22.71
CA SER A 70 9.21 -2.42 -22.67
C SER A 70 9.18 -2.99 -24.09
N GLU A 71 9.37 -4.29 -24.24
CA GLU A 71 9.42 -4.96 -25.55
C GLU A 71 8.07 -4.91 -26.29
N ASP A 72 6.96 -4.98 -25.55
CA ASP A 72 5.60 -5.08 -26.13
C ASP A 72 4.74 -3.82 -25.95
N ASP A 73 5.02 -2.95 -24.97
CA ASP A 73 4.31 -1.69 -24.76
C ASP A 73 5.20 -0.61 -24.11
N SER A 74 4.79 0.66 -24.19
CA SER A 74 5.48 1.77 -23.54
C SER A 74 4.57 2.44 -22.52
N LEU A 75 4.96 2.42 -21.24
CA LEU A 75 4.27 3.17 -20.21
C LEU A 75 4.72 4.63 -20.24
N LYS A 76 3.84 5.51 -20.73
CA LYS A 76 4.11 6.93 -20.99
C LYS A 76 3.21 7.82 -20.14
N TYR A 77 3.68 8.14 -18.94
CA TYR A 77 3.02 9.07 -18.02
C TYR A 77 4.00 10.18 -17.63
N PRO A 78 4.47 11.00 -18.59
CA PRO A 78 5.51 11.98 -18.30
C PRO A 78 5.01 13.08 -17.35
N HIS A 79 3.72 13.42 -17.38
CA HIS A 79 3.23 14.64 -16.74
C HIS A 79 2.48 14.43 -15.43
N ARG A 80 2.55 13.26 -14.80
CA ARG A 80 1.80 12.97 -13.57
C ARG A 80 2.53 11.95 -12.70
N GLY A 81 2.25 12.01 -11.41
CA GLY A 81 2.63 10.97 -10.47
C GLY A 81 1.68 9.80 -10.57
N ALA A 82 2.15 8.64 -10.12
CA ALA A 82 1.42 7.39 -10.17
C ALA A 82 1.86 6.43 -9.07
N VAL A 83 1.00 5.45 -8.81
CA VAL A 83 1.35 4.19 -8.16
C VAL A 83 1.48 3.13 -9.23
N LEU A 84 2.59 2.41 -9.24
CA LEU A 84 2.88 1.30 -10.13
C LEU A 84 2.98 0.00 -9.33
N ARG A 85 2.84 -1.13 -10.02
CA ARG A 85 3.20 -2.44 -9.49
C ARG A 85 3.82 -3.34 -10.55
N CYS A 86 4.68 -4.26 -10.14
CA CYS A 86 5.25 -5.30 -11.00
C CYS A 86 5.40 -6.62 -10.24
N GLU A 87 5.69 -7.69 -10.96
CA GLU A 87 6.15 -8.93 -10.33
C GLU A 87 7.47 -8.71 -9.57
N PRO A 88 7.80 -9.58 -8.61
CA PRO A 88 9.08 -9.55 -7.89
C PRO A 88 10.34 -9.55 -8.77
N ASP A 89 10.25 -10.03 -10.01
CA ASP A 89 11.32 -10.05 -11.01
C ASP A 89 11.31 -8.83 -11.95
N GLY A 90 10.39 -7.88 -11.76
CA GLY A 90 10.22 -6.68 -12.58
C GLY A 90 9.26 -6.85 -13.77
N SER A 91 8.83 -8.06 -14.09
CA SER A 91 7.90 -8.32 -15.18
C SER A 91 6.48 -7.80 -14.90
N ASN A 92 5.66 -7.70 -15.96
CA ASN A 92 4.27 -7.23 -15.88
C ASN A 92 4.11 -5.87 -15.20
N LEU A 93 5.07 -4.96 -15.36
CA LEU A 93 4.97 -3.62 -14.81
C LEU A 93 3.72 -2.90 -15.34
N GLU A 94 2.90 -2.38 -14.44
CA GLU A 94 1.66 -1.70 -14.77
C GLU A 94 1.39 -0.50 -13.85
N VAL A 95 0.55 0.41 -14.34
CA VAL A 95 0.06 1.56 -13.56
C VAL A 95 -1.20 1.15 -12.80
N VAL A 96 -1.16 1.27 -11.48
CA VAL A 96 -2.30 1.01 -10.60
C VAL A 96 -3.19 2.25 -10.54
N HIS A 97 -2.62 3.41 -10.29
CA HIS A 97 -3.35 4.66 -10.13
C HIS A 97 -2.48 5.81 -10.63
N SER A 98 -3.07 6.81 -11.29
CA SER A 98 -2.33 7.94 -11.85
C SER A 98 -2.95 9.28 -11.45
N GLY A 99 -2.36 10.40 -11.87
CA GLY A 99 -2.90 11.72 -11.52
C GLY A 99 -2.58 12.19 -10.11
N LEU A 100 -1.51 11.66 -9.53
CA LEU A 100 -1.02 12.05 -8.22
C LEU A 100 0.07 13.11 -8.37
N ARG A 101 0.35 13.89 -7.33
CA ARG A 101 1.40 14.92 -7.36
C ARG A 101 2.72 14.39 -6.81
N ASN A 102 2.72 14.00 -5.54
CA ASN A 102 3.87 13.41 -4.86
C ASN A 102 3.37 12.46 -3.75
N PRO A 103 2.89 11.26 -4.13
CA PRO A 103 2.51 10.22 -3.18
C PRO A 103 3.77 9.65 -2.53
N GLN A 104 4.04 9.94 -1.25
CA GLN A 104 5.33 9.60 -0.64
C GLN A 104 5.41 8.20 -0.03
N GLU A 105 4.30 7.60 0.41
CA GLU A 105 4.37 6.27 1.03
C GLU A 105 3.05 5.51 0.83
N LEU A 106 3.11 4.18 0.84
CA LEU A 106 1.99 3.31 0.52
C LEU A 106 1.68 2.39 1.70
N ALA A 107 0.40 2.28 2.08
CA ALA A 107 -0.03 1.34 3.11
C ALA A 107 -1.30 0.59 2.73
N PHE A 108 -1.27 -0.72 2.94
CA PHE A 108 -2.43 -1.61 2.83
C PHE A 108 -3.10 -1.78 4.20
N ASP A 109 -4.43 -1.71 4.24
CA ASP A 109 -5.20 -2.14 5.41
C ASP A 109 -5.27 -3.69 5.51
N ASN A 110 -6.00 -4.18 6.53
CA ASN A 110 -6.22 -5.62 6.73
C ASN A 110 -7.01 -6.30 5.60
N TYR A 111 -7.63 -5.53 4.70
CA TYR A 111 -8.50 -5.99 3.62
C TYR A 111 -7.87 -5.76 2.23
N GLY A 112 -6.58 -5.40 2.19
CA GLY A 112 -5.83 -5.16 0.97
C GLY A 112 -6.22 -3.90 0.20
N ASN A 113 -6.89 -2.94 0.86
CA ASN A 113 -7.15 -1.62 0.29
C ASN A 113 -5.91 -0.74 0.45
N LEU A 114 -5.48 -0.10 -0.63
CA LEU A 114 -4.23 0.67 -0.69
C LEU A 114 -4.49 2.17 -0.52
N PHE A 115 -3.71 2.83 0.33
CA PHE A 115 -3.83 4.26 0.60
C PHE A 115 -2.49 4.97 0.51
N THR A 116 -2.55 6.27 0.23
CA THR A 116 -1.38 7.15 0.24
C THR A 116 -1.77 8.57 0.66
N GLY A 117 -0.79 9.30 1.20
CA GLY A 117 -0.86 10.75 1.36
C GLY A 117 -0.18 11.43 0.17
N ASP A 118 -0.89 12.32 -0.51
CA ASP A 118 -0.42 13.03 -1.69
C ASP A 118 -0.30 14.54 -1.41
N ASN A 119 0.85 15.13 -1.72
CA ASN A 119 1.15 16.53 -1.39
C ASN A 119 0.24 17.52 -2.14
N ASN A 120 0.00 18.68 -1.52
CA ASN A 120 -0.59 19.85 -2.17
C ASN A 120 0.42 20.55 -3.09
N SER A 121 -0.04 21.56 -3.82
CA SER A 121 0.75 22.33 -4.79
C SER A 121 1.42 23.59 -4.25
N ASP A 122 1.34 23.84 -2.94
CA ASP A 122 1.80 25.05 -2.27
C ASP A 122 1.12 26.35 -2.77
N ALA A 123 -0.14 26.27 -3.20
CA ALA A 123 -0.91 27.42 -3.73
C ALA A 123 -2.30 27.60 -3.08
N GLY A 124 -2.48 27.09 -1.87
CA GLY A 124 -3.73 27.19 -1.10
C GLY A 124 -4.59 25.94 -1.13
N ASP A 125 -4.28 24.98 -2.01
CA ASP A 125 -4.83 23.63 -1.95
C ASP A 125 -4.29 22.84 -0.75
N GLN A 126 -5.02 21.80 -0.35
CA GLN A 126 -4.70 20.94 0.79
C GLN A 126 -4.11 19.61 0.34
N ALA A 127 -3.25 19.00 1.17
CA ALA A 127 -2.75 17.66 0.89
C ALA A 127 -3.90 16.65 1.01
N ARG A 128 -3.77 15.55 0.27
CA ARG A 128 -4.87 14.65 -0.05
C ARG A 128 -4.64 13.28 0.57
N TRP A 129 -5.63 12.76 1.29
CA TRP A 129 -5.70 11.35 1.66
C TRP A 129 -6.42 10.59 0.54
N VAL A 130 -5.71 9.68 -0.13
CA VAL A 130 -6.17 9.06 -1.38
C VAL A 130 -6.37 7.56 -1.21
N TYR A 131 -7.53 7.07 -1.67
CA TYR A 131 -7.74 5.63 -1.89
C TYR A 131 -7.20 5.25 -3.27
N VAL A 132 -6.15 4.42 -3.29
CA VAL A 132 -5.45 4.01 -4.50
C VAL A 132 -6.21 2.85 -5.15
N VAL A 133 -7.12 3.21 -6.06
CA VAL A 133 -7.93 2.25 -6.82
C VAL A 133 -7.22 1.85 -8.12
N PRO A 134 -7.14 0.55 -8.48
CA PRO A 134 -6.69 0.09 -9.80
C PRO A 134 -7.47 0.77 -10.94
N GLY A 135 -6.77 1.36 -11.91
CA GLY A 135 -7.34 2.15 -13.01
C GLY A 135 -7.75 3.57 -12.62
N GLY A 136 -7.52 4.00 -11.37
CA GLY A 136 -7.89 5.32 -10.89
C GLY A 136 -7.01 6.46 -11.43
N GLU A 137 -7.58 7.66 -11.50
CA GLU A 137 -6.92 8.90 -11.92
C GLU A 137 -7.32 10.02 -10.94
N SER A 138 -6.34 10.72 -10.37
CA SER A 138 -6.55 11.74 -9.33
C SER A 138 -6.43 13.19 -9.85
N GLY A 139 -6.37 13.38 -11.17
CA GLY A 139 -6.51 14.67 -11.86
C GLY A 139 -5.26 15.56 -11.90
N TRP A 140 -4.19 15.25 -11.16
CA TRP A 140 -2.98 16.09 -11.15
C TRP A 140 -2.14 15.90 -12.41
N LEU A 141 -1.70 17.02 -12.95
CA LEU A 141 -0.71 17.12 -14.01
C LEU A 141 0.32 18.18 -13.65
N ILE A 142 1.61 17.90 -13.88
CA ILE A 142 2.74 18.75 -13.46
C ILE A 142 2.64 20.19 -13.99
N TYR A 143 1.98 20.40 -15.14
CA TYR A 143 1.81 21.75 -15.68
C TYR A 143 0.86 22.62 -14.81
N HIS A 144 -0.01 22.02 -13.98
CA HIS A 144 -0.77 22.77 -12.98
C HIS A 144 0.17 23.50 -12.04
N GLN A 145 1.31 22.91 -11.65
CA GLN A 145 2.31 23.54 -10.79
C GLN A 145 2.76 24.92 -11.32
N TRP A 146 2.66 25.16 -12.63
CA TRP A 146 3.16 26.38 -13.27
C TRP A 146 2.07 27.24 -13.91
N SER A 147 0.82 26.78 -13.93
CA SER A 147 -0.27 27.54 -14.54
C SER A 147 -0.66 28.77 -13.70
N GLN A 148 -0.99 29.87 -14.38
CA GLN A 148 -1.45 31.14 -13.78
C GLN A 148 -2.81 31.59 -14.32
N TYR A 149 -3.42 30.83 -15.23
CA TYR A 149 -4.72 31.13 -15.82
C TYR A 149 -5.63 29.90 -15.73
N PRO A 150 -6.94 30.05 -15.44
CA PRO A 150 -7.64 31.31 -15.13
C PRO A 150 -7.27 31.92 -13.76
N GLU A 151 -6.61 31.13 -12.91
CA GLU A 151 -6.02 31.55 -11.64
C GLU A 151 -4.75 30.73 -11.34
N THR A 152 -4.10 30.95 -10.20
CA THR A 152 -2.92 30.19 -9.79
C THR A 152 -3.23 28.69 -9.76
N ARG A 153 -2.36 27.88 -10.39
CA ARG A 153 -2.54 26.45 -10.70
C ARG A 153 -3.63 26.09 -11.73
N GLY A 154 -4.28 27.08 -12.31
CA GLY A 154 -5.21 26.92 -13.43
C GLY A 154 -6.42 26.04 -13.10
N ILE A 155 -6.71 25.07 -13.96
CA ILE A 155 -7.90 24.19 -13.79
C ILE A 155 -7.86 23.36 -12.51
N TRP A 156 -6.67 23.10 -11.94
CA TRP A 156 -6.56 22.46 -10.64
C TRP A 156 -7.38 23.17 -9.56
N MET A 157 -7.32 24.51 -9.54
CA MET A 157 -8.04 25.34 -8.59
C MET A 157 -9.42 25.73 -9.11
N SER A 158 -9.49 26.22 -10.34
CA SER A 158 -10.76 26.75 -10.89
C SER A 158 -11.84 25.69 -11.10
N GLU A 159 -11.48 24.45 -11.42
CA GLU A 159 -12.41 23.31 -11.55
C GLU A 159 -12.45 22.45 -10.26
N LYS A 160 -11.82 22.93 -9.18
CA LYS A 160 -11.84 22.29 -7.86
C LYS A 160 -11.44 20.80 -7.87
N ILE A 161 -10.43 20.43 -8.66
CA ILE A 161 -10.01 19.03 -8.83
C ILE A 161 -9.50 18.42 -7.51
N TRP A 162 -8.94 19.25 -6.63
CA TRP A 162 -8.42 18.80 -5.33
C TRP A 162 -9.47 18.71 -4.22
N TYR A 163 -10.69 19.19 -4.47
CA TYR A 163 -11.76 19.18 -3.47
C TYR A 163 -12.24 17.76 -3.22
N LEU A 164 -12.85 17.56 -2.05
CA LEU A 164 -13.62 16.34 -1.79
C LEU A 164 -14.79 16.26 -2.79
N GLU A 165 -15.35 15.07 -2.95
CA GLU A 165 -16.50 14.84 -3.82
C GLU A 165 -17.63 15.84 -3.55
N GLU A 166 -17.99 16.62 -4.57
CA GLU A 166 -19.12 17.56 -4.56
C GLU A 166 -19.90 17.51 -5.89
N GLU A 167 -21.19 17.86 -5.83
CA GLU A 167 -22.05 17.91 -7.01
C GLU A 167 -21.52 18.93 -8.03
N GLY A 168 -21.40 18.52 -9.30
CA GLY A 168 -20.96 19.38 -10.40
C GLY A 168 -19.47 19.30 -10.73
N GLN A 169 -18.66 18.52 -10.00
CA GLN A 169 -17.29 18.20 -10.40
C GLN A 169 -17.23 17.35 -11.67
N ALA A 170 -16.11 17.44 -12.39
CA ALA A 170 -15.87 16.62 -13.56
C ALA A 170 -15.67 15.15 -13.17
N ALA A 171 -16.34 14.24 -13.89
CA ALA A 171 -16.37 12.81 -13.56
C ALA A 171 -15.15 11.99 -14.04
N TYR A 172 -14.10 12.65 -14.59
CA TYR A 172 -12.94 11.94 -15.16
C TYR A 172 -11.88 11.58 -14.11
N PHE A 173 -11.95 12.15 -12.91
CA PHE A 173 -11.00 11.91 -11.82
C PHE A 173 -11.74 11.40 -10.58
N LEU A 174 -11.00 10.72 -9.71
CA LEU A 174 -11.45 10.27 -8.39
C LEU A 174 -11.06 11.33 -7.35
N PRO A 175 -12.03 11.94 -6.65
CA PRO A 175 -11.75 12.87 -5.57
C PRO A 175 -11.00 12.20 -4.41
N PRO A 176 -10.17 12.94 -3.67
CA PRO A 176 -9.58 12.44 -2.44
C PRO A 176 -10.65 12.18 -1.37
N LEU A 177 -10.35 11.27 -0.43
CA LEU A 177 -11.26 10.92 0.65
C LEU A 177 -11.32 12.01 1.74
N ALA A 178 -10.22 12.73 1.95
CA ALA A 178 -10.11 13.79 2.93
C ALA A 178 -8.91 14.69 2.64
N HIS A 179 -8.91 15.88 3.24
CA HIS A 179 -7.75 16.76 3.31
C HIS A 179 -7.01 16.51 4.62
N ILE A 180 -5.82 15.90 4.52
CA ILE A 180 -5.00 15.51 5.68
C ILE A 180 -3.54 15.85 5.38
N ALA A 181 -2.85 16.35 6.40
CA ALA A 181 -1.47 16.81 6.35
C ALA A 181 -1.27 18.05 5.44
N SER A 182 -0.02 18.52 5.38
CA SER A 182 0.46 19.57 4.48
C SER A 182 1.75 19.13 3.79
N GLY A 183 2.53 18.25 4.41
CA GLY A 183 3.68 17.58 3.81
C GLY A 183 3.69 16.09 4.15
N PRO A 184 2.71 15.28 3.68
CA PRO A 184 2.75 13.82 3.84
C PRO A 184 4.10 13.26 3.41
N SER A 185 4.78 12.53 4.29
CA SER A 185 6.14 12.01 4.04
C SER A 185 6.34 10.53 4.30
N GLY A 186 5.55 9.94 5.21
CA GLY A 186 5.63 8.52 5.54
C GLY A 186 4.31 8.00 6.09
N LEU A 187 4.04 6.72 5.88
CA LEU A 187 2.73 6.12 6.10
C LEU A 187 2.85 4.64 6.48
N ALA A 188 2.27 4.28 7.63
CA ALA A 188 2.09 2.89 8.01
C ALA A 188 0.67 2.61 8.48
N TYR A 189 0.21 1.38 8.28
CA TYR A 189 -1.01 0.86 8.88
C TYR A 189 -0.66 0.01 10.10
N TYR A 190 -1.48 0.08 11.15
CA TYR A 190 -1.24 -0.66 12.38
C TYR A 190 -1.10 -2.16 12.12
N ASP A 191 0.04 -2.71 12.53
CA ASP A 191 0.35 -4.11 12.29
C ASP A 191 -0.49 -5.09 13.12
N GLY A 192 -1.26 -4.61 14.11
CA GLY A 192 -2.25 -5.39 14.84
C GLY A 192 -1.82 -5.90 16.22
N THR A 193 -0.55 -5.72 16.62
CA THR A 193 -0.09 -6.16 17.94
C THR A 193 0.74 -5.11 18.68
N GLY A 194 0.47 -4.97 19.98
CA GLY A 194 1.37 -4.32 20.91
C GLY A 194 1.10 -2.84 21.22
N LEU A 195 0.26 -2.17 20.43
CA LEU A 195 -0.38 -0.92 20.85
C LEU A 195 -1.73 -1.20 21.54
N PRO A 196 -2.26 -0.24 22.33
CA PRO A 196 -3.61 -0.31 22.88
C PRO A 196 -4.69 -0.48 21.82
N LYS A 197 -5.79 -1.14 22.20
CA LYS A 197 -6.92 -1.48 21.31
C LYS A 197 -7.47 -0.30 20.50
N LYS A 198 -7.39 0.93 21.03
CA LYS A 198 -7.86 2.15 20.33
C LYS A 198 -7.15 2.41 18.99
N TYR A 199 -5.98 1.80 18.76
CA TYR A 199 -5.22 1.92 17.51
C TYR A 199 -5.53 0.79 16.51
N GLU A 200 -6.44 -0.13 16.81
CA GLU A 200 -6.95 -1.07 15.82
C GLU A 200 -7.46 -0.32 14.58
N ASN A 201 -7.16 -0.85 13.39
CA ASN A 201 -7.54 -0.29 12.09
C ASN A 201 -7.13 1.18 11.87
N THR A 202 -5.94 1.55 12.35
CA THR A 202 -5.43 2.93 12.30
C THR A 202 -4.25 3.05 11.35
N PHE A 203 -4.27 4.07 10.50
CA PHE A 203 -3.12 4.54 9.74
C PHE A 203 -2.36 5.62 10.52
N PHE A 204 -1.05 5.68 10.35
CA PHE A 204 -0.16 6.69 10.90
C PHE A 204 0.53 7.42 9.76
N LEU A 205 0.18 8.69 9.55
CA LEU A 205 0.70 9.53 8.47
C LEU A 205 1.60 10.63 9.04
N CYS A 206 2.88 10.61 8.68
CA CYS A 206 3.82 11.70 8.98
C CYS A 206 3.46 12.95 8.17
N ASP A 207 3.47 14.11 8.82
CA ASP A 207 3.21 15.42 8.24
C ASP A 207 4.41 16.32 8.51
N PHE A 208 5.32 16.36 7.55
CA PHE A 208 6.54 17.14 7.56
C PHE A 208 6.25 18.58 7.13
N ARG A 209 6.43 19.54 8.05
CA ARG A 209 6.10 20.96 7.83
C ARG A 209 7.26 21.90 8.16
N GLY A 210 8.49 21.37 8.10
CA GLY A 210 9.73 22.12 8.23
C GLY A 210 10.11 22.55 9.65
N THR A 211 9.22 22.44 10.64
CA THR A 211 9.58 22.66 12.05
C THR A 211 8.92 21.61 12.94
N PRO A 212 9.52 21.24 14.09
CA PRO A 212 8.92 20.27 15.00
C PRO A 212 7.57 20.68 15.58
N THR A 213 7.30 21.99 15.69
CA THR A 213 6.07 22.51 16.29
C THR A 213 4.88 22.49 15.33
N SER A 214 5.12 22.58 14.02
CA SER A 214 4.08 22.48 12.99
C SER A 214 3.86 21.04 12.52
N SER A 215 4.85 20.17 12.72
CA SER A 215 4.87 18.80 12.21
C SER A 215 4.35 17.79 13.23
N LYS A 216 3.86 16.66 12.73
CA LYS A 216 3.22 15.63 13.56
C LYS A 216 3.05 14.31 12.82
N ILE A 217 2.67 13.28 13.56
CA ILE A 217 2.12 12.04 13.00
C ILE A 217 0.61 12.06 13.26
N HIS A 218 -0.20 12.01 12.21
CA HIS A 218 -1.66 11.86 12.32
C HIS A 218 -2.00 10.38 12.49
N ALA A 219 -2.88 10.05 13.43
CA ALA A 219 -3.56 8.77 13.46
C ALA A 219 -4.93 8.91 12.76
N ILE A 220 -5.25 7.99 11.86
CA ILE A 220 -6.42 8.07 10.97
C ILE A 220 -7.15 6.73 10.97
N GLN A 221 -8.43 6.72 11.33
CA GLN A 221 -9.32 5.57 11.19
C GLN A 221 -10.35 5.86 10.11
N LEU A 222 -10.67 4.85 9.32
CA LEU A 222 -11.62 4.93 8.21
C LEU A 222 -12.84 4.05 8.50
N LYS A 223 -13.96 4.40 7.86
CA LYS A 223 -15.14 3.54 7.76
C LYS A 223 -15.64 3.49 6.32
N ASN A 224 -16.43 2.47 6.00
CA ASN A 224 -17.00 2.28 4.68
C ASN A 224 -17.98 3.41 4.33
N LYS A 225 -17.94 3.87 3.08
CA LYS A 225 -18.92 4.78 2.50
C LYS A 225 -19.16 4.40 1.04
N GLY A 226 -20.27 3.70 0.79
CA GLY A 226 -20.54 3.12 -0.54
C GLY A 226 -19.42 2.18 -0.98
N ALA A 227 -18.92 2.37 -2.20
CA ALA A 227 -17.77 1.65 -2.76
C ALA A 227 -16.39 2.20 -2.33
N ALA A 228 -16.37 3.20 -1.44
CA ALA A 228 -15.18 3.86 -0.96
C ALA A 228 -15.19 3.97 0.58
N PHE A 229 -14.52 4.99 1.11
CA PHE A 229 -14.31 5.21 2.53
C PHE A 229 -14.53 6.66 2.92
N GLU A 230 -14.71 6.91 4.20
CA GLU A 230 -14.57 8.24 4.79
C GLU A 230 -13.78 8.16 6.10
N VAL A 231 -13.20 9.29 6.50
CA VAL A 231 -12.50 9.40 7.78
C VAL A 231 -13.51 9.32 8.90
N ASP A 232 -13.35 8.33 9.77
CA ASP A 232 -14.16 8.20 10.98
C ASP A 232 -13.56 8.99 12.14
N GLN A 233 -12.27 8.79 12.39
CA GLN A 233 -11.54 9.49 13.45
C GLN A 233 -10.16 9.92 12.98
N ARG A 234 -9.73 11.08 13.48
CA ARG A 234 -8.39 11.61 13.29
C ARG A 234 -7.91 12.32 14.55
N TRP A 235 -6.69 12.05 14.97
CA TRP A 235 -6.05 12.76 16.07
C TRP A 235 -4.53 12.85 15.88
N ASP A 236 -3.91 13.75 16.62
CA ASP A 236 -2.45 13.89 16.64
C ASP A 236 -1.86 12.79 17.52
N PHE A 237 -1.06 11.89 16.94
CA PHE A 237 -0.41 10.79 17.67
C PHE A 237 0.91 11.24 18.31
N VAL A 238 1.76 11.89 17.52
CA VAL A 238 3.04 12.46 17.96
C VAL A 238 3.11 13.91 17.49
N THR A 239 3.52 14.83 18.37
CA THR A 239 3.70 16.26 18.09
C THR A 239 5.01 16.75 18.72
N GLY A 240 5.59 17.83 18.21
CA GLY A 240 6.85 18.37 18.74
C GLY A 240 8.10 17.68 18.17
N ASN A 241 7.93 16.93 17.10
CA ASN A 241 8.97 16.27 16.31
C ASN A 241 8.79 16.64 14.85
N LEU A 242 9.83 16.47 14.03
CA LEU A 242 9.78 16.67 12.59
C LEU A 242 9.86 15.29 11.89
N PRO A 243 8.78 14.48 11.94
CA PRO A 243 8.82 13.11 11.48
C PRO A 243 8.95 13.05 9.96
N THR A 244 9.83 12.18 9.47
CA THR A 244 10.01 11.93 8.03
C THR A 244 9.38 10.62 7.58
N ASP A 245 9.38 9.60 8.43
CA ASP A 245 8.76 8.31 8.12
C ASP A 245 8.38 7.55 9.40
N VAL A 246 7.46 6.58 9.28
CA VAL A 246 6.91 5.77 10.38
C VAL A 246 6.69 4.32 9.94
N ASP A 247 7.11 3.37 10.78
CA ASP A 247 6.90 1.93 10.54
C ASP A 247 6.88 1.11 11.84
N PHE A 248 6.66 -0.20 11.76
CA PHE A 248 6.58 -1.13 12.87
C PHE A 248 7.80 -2.06 12.91
N GLY A 249 8.55 -2.01 14.02
CA GLY A 249 9.67 -2.92 14.25
C GLY A 249 9.22 -4.34 14.62
N VAL A 250 10.15 -5.30 14.64
CA VAL A 250 9.86 -6.67 15.12
C VAL A 250 9.53 -6.68 16.61
N ARG A 251 10.23 -5.84 17.39
CA ARG A 251 9.86 -5.52 18.77
C ARG A 251 8.65 -4.60 18.75
N ASN A 252 7.67 -4.86 19.61
CA ASN A 252 6.43 -4.06 19.75
C ASN A 252 6.69 -2.54 19.69
N GLY A 253 5.88 -1.83 18.91
CA GLY A 253 5.78 -0.38 18.94
C GLY A 253 5.91 0.24 17.56
N ILE A 254 5.67 1.53 17.52
CA ILE A 254 5.86 2.36 16.33
C ILE A 254 7.26 2.95 16.38
N TYR A 255 7.97 2.87 15.27
CA TYR A 255 9.24 3.53 15.05
C TYR A 255 9.04 4.67 14.07
N PHE A 256 9.62 5.83 14.35
CA PHE A 256 9.62 6.93 13.39
C PHE A 256 10.96 7.64 13.33
N SER A 257 11.31 8.11 12.14
CA SER A 257 12.51 8.92 11.88
C SER A 257 12.18 10.40 12.03
N ASP A 258 13.13 11.20 12.52
CA ASP A 258 12.95 12.62 12.81
C ASP A 258 14.13 13.47 12.30
N TRP A 259 13.80 14.46 11.47
CA TRP A 259 14.71 15.37 10.76
C TRP A 259 15.27 16.50 11.62
N VAL A 260 14.87 16.57 12.88
CA VAL A 260 15.34 17.54 13.87
C VAL A 260 14.76 18.94 13.67
N ASP A 261 15.12 19.66 12.61
CA ASP A 261 14.60 21.02 12.34
C ASP A 261 14.92 21.48 10.91
N GLY A 262 14.08 22.34 10.34
CA GLY A 262 14.28 22.98 9.06
C GLY A 262 14.04 22.07 7.83
N TRP A 263 14.45 22.58 6.67
CA TRP A 263 14.37 21.90 5.37
C TRP A 263 15.74 21.47 4.83
N ASP A 264 16.82 22.03 5.38
CA ASP A 264 18.19 21.72 4.98
C ASP A 264 18.64 20.38 5.56
N GLN A 265 19.64 19.76 4.92
CA GLN A 265 20.26 18.52 5.42
C GLN A 265 20.97 18.78 6.75
N PRO A 266 20.47 18.23 7.87
CA PRO A 266 20.97 18.61 9.18
C PRO A 266 22.26 17.86 9.57
N LEU A 267 22.67 16.84 8.78
CA LEU A 267 23.76 15.89 9.09
C LEU A 267 23.61 15.19 10.45
N LYS A 268 22.39 15.12 10.96
CA LYS A 268 21.97 14.42 12.18
C LYS A 268 20.55 13.91 11.99
N GLY A 269 20.16 12.91 12.76
CA GLY A 269 18.80 12.36 12.72
C GLY A 269 18.51 11.62 14.01
N ARG A 270 17.24 11.35 14.26
CA ARG A 270 16.78 10.59 15.43
C ARG A 270 15.83 9.50 14.97
N ILE A 271 15.86 8.37 15.67
CA ILE A 271 14.84 7.32 15.56
C ILE A 271 14.21 7.19 16.94
N TYR A 272 12.90 7.30 17.00
CA TYR A 272 12.12 7.12 18.21
C TYR A 272 11.32 5.83 18.13
N ARG A 273 11.18 5.15 19.27
CA ARG A 273 10.22 4.05 19.45
C ARG A 273 9.14 4.50 20.43
N VAL A 274 7.88 4.46 20.00
CA VAL A 274 6.70 4.69 20.81
C VAL A 274 6.05 3.34 21.09
N TYR A 275 5.94 2.96 22.35
CA TYR A 275 5.39 1.66 22.76
C TYR A 275 4.61 1.80 24.07
N ASP A 276 3.76 0.81 24.35
CA ASP A 276 3.06 0.69 25.62
C ASP A 276 3.83 -0.26 26.56
N PRO A 277 4.45 0.24 27.65
CA PRO A 277 5.19 -0.59 28.59
C PRO A 277 4.36 -1.70 29.22
N THR A 278 3.03 -1.52 29.32
CA THR A 278 2.14 -2.54 29.89
C THR A 278 1.90 -3.73 28.96
N ARG A 279 2.27 -3.60 27.67
CA ARG A 279 2.10 -4.62 26.64
C ARG A 279 3.41 -5.30 26.23
N GLU A 280 4.56 -4.91 26.77
CA GLU A 280 5.84 -5.54 26.41
C GLU A 280 5.87 -7.02 26.77
N GLU A 281 5.24 -7.41 27.87
CA GLU A 281 5.16 -8.80 28.34
C GLU A 281 3.86 -9.52 27.92
N ASP A 282 3.07 -8.92 27.02
CA ASP A 282 1.85 -9.57 26.51
C ASP A 282 2.25 -10.85 25.74
N PRO A 283 1.68 -12.02 26.04
CA PRO A 283 2.01 -13.27 25.36
C PRO A 283 1.86 -13.20 23.83
N VAL A 284 0.90 -12.43 23.32
CA VAL A 284 0.71 -12.25 21.87
C VAL A 284 1.84 -11.43 21.29
N VAL A 285 2.33 -10.41 21.99
CA VAL A 285 3.47 -9.58 21.57
C VAL A 285 4.75 -10.42 21.52
N LEU A 286 5.06 -11.13 22.60
CA LEU A 286 6.26 -11.98 22.68
C LEU A 286 6.24 -13.09 21.63
N LYS A 287 5.08 -13.69 21.38
CA LYS A 287 4.91 -14.70 20.33
C LYS A 287 5.10 -14.10 18.93
N THR A 288 4.57 -12.90 18.68
CA THR A 288 4.72 -12.20 17.39
C THR A 288 6.18 -11.88 17.12
N GLU A 289 6.88 -11.32 18.11
CA GLU A 289 8.30 -11.00 18.03
C GLU A 289 9.13 -12.26 17.72
N LYS A 290 8.84 -13.37 18.40
CA LYS A 290 9.48 -14.66 18.13
C LYS A 290 9.24 -15.14 16.70
N ILE A 291 7.99 -15.12 16.22
CA ILE A 291 7.64 -15.59 14.88
C ILE A 291 8.39 -14.80 13.80
N LEU A 292 8.39 -13.47 13.91
CA LEU A 292 9.03 -12.58 12.94
C LEU A 292 10.57 -12.74 12.95
N ASN A 293 11.19 -12.94 14.12
CA ASN A 293 12.63 -13.19 14.21
C ASN A 293 13.06 -14.55 13.66
N GLU A 294 12.24 -15.60 13.84
CA GLU A 294 12.51 -16.94 13.30
C GLU A 294 12.33 -17.00 11.78
N GLY A 295 11.58 -16.06 11.18
CA GLY A 295 11.25 -16.06 9.75
C GLY A 295 10.22 -17.14 9.38
N PHE A 296 10.02 -17.35 8.07
CA PHE A 296 8.97 -18.22 7.52
C PHE A 296 9.47 -19.23 6.49
N ALA A 297 10.74 -19.19 6.10
CA ALA A 297 11.29 -20.05 5.07
C ALA A 297 11.26 -21.55 5.45
N ASP A 298 11.54 -21.86 6.71
CA ASP A 298 11.66 -23.24 7.21
C ASP A 298 10.42 -23.72 8.01
N ARG A 299 9.33 -22.95 7.98
CA ARG A 299 8.09 -23.32 8.68
C ARG A 299 7.36 -24.43 7.92
N SER A 300 6.74 -25.35 8.65
CA SER A 300 5.90 -26.39 8.03
C SER A 300 4.63 -25.77 7.44
N LYS A 301 4.07 -26.42 6.40
CA LYS A 301 2.78 -26.02 5.81
C LYS A 301 1.67 -25.89 6.86
N GLU A 302 1.62 -26.81 7.83
CA GLU A 302 0.65 -26.78 8.93
C GLU A 302 0.81 -25.54 9.82
N ASP A 303 2.06 -25.18 10.19
CA ASP A 303 2.34 -23.97 10.97
C ASP A 303 1.94 -22.71 10.19
N LEU A 304 2.32 -22.64 8.92
CA LEU A 304 1.96 -21.53 8.04
C LEU A 304 0.43 -21.35 7.97
N LEU A 305 -0.34 -22.41 7.72
CA LEU A 305 -1.82 -22.35 7.70
C LEU A 305 -2.39 -21.84 9.03
N GLY A 306 -1.79 -22.23 10.16
CA GLY A 306 -2.16 -21.74 11.49
C GLY A 306 -1.91 -20.24 11.72
N LEU A 307 -1.01 -19.63 10.93
CA LEU A 307 -0.65 -18.21 11.03
C LEU A 307 -1.52 -17.30 10.15
N LEU A 308 -2.34 -17.83 9.24
CA LEU A 308 -3.22 -17.02 8.39
C LEU A 308 -4.26 -16.21 9.17
N GLY A 309 -4.62 -16.64 10.39
CA GLY A 309 -5.54 -15.93 11.28
C GLY A 309 -4.87 -15.08 12.36
N HIS A 310 -3.54 -14.91 12.31
CA HIS A 310 -2.76 -14.25 13.35
C HIS A 310 -3.14 -12.75 13.48
N PRO A 311 -3.21 -12.15 14.70
CA PRO A 311 -3.59 -10.74 14.84
C PRO A 311 -2.62 -9.77 14.14
N ASN A 312 -1.34 -10.13 14.05
CA ASN A 312 -0.34 -9.32 13.35
C ASN A 312 -0.42 -9.47 11.81
N GLN A 313 -0.63 -8.37 11.07
CA GLN A 313 -0.75 -8.32 9.61
C GLN A 313 0.50 -8.84 8.89
N ARG A 314 1.70 -8.49 9.38
CA ARG A 314 2.97 -8.94 8.77
C ARG A 314 3.10 -10.45 8.86
N VAL A 315 2.72 -11.05 10.00
CA VAL A 315 2.74 -12.49 10.19
C VAL A 315 1.80 -13.20 9.21
N ARG A 316 0.58 -12.67 9.02
CA ARG A 316 -0.38 -13.26 8.06
C ARG A 316 0.11 -13.15 6.62
N LEU A 317 0.62 -11.97 6.22
CA LEU A 317 1.15 -11.74 4.86
C LEU A 317 2.36 -12.65 4.57
N GLU A 318 3.32 -12.73 5.47
CA GLU A 318 4.51 -13.60 5.31
C GLU A 318 4.16 -15.07 5.25
N SER A 319 3.19 -15.51 6.08
CA SER A 319 2.67 -16.87 6.04
C SER A 319 2.00 -17.16 4.69
N GLN A 320 1.12 -16.27 4.24
CA GLN A 320 0.45 -16.41 2.95
C GLN A 320 1.44 -16.47 1.79
N TRP A 321 2.43 -15.58 1.75
CA TRP A 321 3.46 -15.61 0.70
C TRP A 321 4.24 -16.92 0.73
N ALA A 322 4.59 -17.42 1.92
CA ALA A 322 5.25 -18.73 2.06
C ALA A 322 4.39 -19.87 1.47
N LEU A 323 3.08 -19.88 1.77
CA LEU A 323 2.17 -20.89 1.24
C LEU A 323 2.02 -20.79 -0.29
N ALA A 324 1.97 -19.57 -0.83
CA ALA A 324 1.93 -19.36 -2.28
C ALA A 324 3.21 -19.83 -2.99
N ASP A 325 4.37 -19.77 -2.32
CA ASP A 325 5.63 -20.31 -2.83
C ASP A 325 5.61 -21.86 -2.91
N LEU A 326 4.73 -22.55 -2.16
CA LEU A 326 4.53 -24.00 -2.26
C LEU A 326 3.69 -24.42 -3.48
N LYS A 327 3.10 -23.47 -4.20
CA LYS A 327 2.31 -23.72 -5.43
C LYS A 327 1.21 -24.77 -5.20
N ASP A 328 1.08 -25.74 -6.09
CA ASP A 328 0.03 -26.76 -6.10
C ASP A 328 -0.09 -27.53 -4.77
N ASP A 329 1.00 -27.69 -4.01
CA ASP A 329 0.99 -28.39 -2.72
C ASP A 329 0.14 -27.67 -1.66
N ALA A 330 0.01 -26.34 -1.73
CA ALA A 330 -0.80 -25.56 -0.80
C ALA A 330 -2.28 -25.43 -1.21
N VAL A 331 -2.61 -25.68 -2.48
CA VAL A 331 -3.95 -25.39 -3.04
C VAL A 331 -5.09 -26.08 -2.29
N PRO A 332 -5.04 -27.40 -2.00
CA PRO A 332 -6.14 -28.06 -1.28
C PRO A 332 -6.38 -27.48 0.12
N ASP A 333 -5.30 -27.15 0.82
CA ASP A 333 -5.34 -26.62 2.18
C ASP A 333 -5.85 -25.17 2.21
N LEU A 334 -5.42 -24.33 1.26
CA LEU A 334 -5.90 -22.97 1.11
C LEU A 334 -7.39 -22.93 0.74
N ILE A 335 -7.86 -23.80 -0.16
CA ILE A 335 -9.29 -23.96 -0.45
C ILE A 335 -10.05 -24.34 0.83
N ALA A 336 -9.51 -25.30 1.60
CA ALA A 336 -10.12 -25.73 2.85
C ALA A 336 -10.23 -24.58 3.86
N VAL A 337 -9.21 -23.73 4.00
CA VAL A 337 -9.23 -22.55 4.88
C VAL A 337 -10.22 -21.49 4.39
N ALA A 338 -10.24 -21.19 3.09
CA ALA A 338 -11.13 -20.19 2.50
C ALA A 338 -12.63 -20.49 2.75
N LYS A 339 -12.99 -21.79 2.82
CA LYS A 339 -14.36 -22.27 3.05
C LYS A 339 -14.74 -22.46 4.53
N ARG A 340 -13.85 -22.16 5.50
CA ARG A 340 -14.17 -22.22 6.94
C ARG A 340 -15.05 -21.06 7.38
N ASN A 341 -15.67 -21.17 8.56
CA ASN A 341 -16.50 -20.13 9.18
C ASN A 341 -15.97 -19.68 10.56
N ASP A 342 -14.66 -19.73 10.79
CA ASP A 342 -14.04 -19.49 12.10
C ASP A 342 -13.28 -18.14 12.20
N ASN A 343 -12.37 -17.85 11.27
CA ASN A 343 -11.54 -16.65 11.29
C ASN A 343 -11.55 -15.97 9.93
N LEU A 344 -12.19 -14.81 9.87
CA LEU A 344 -12.39 -14.05 8.65
C LEU A 344 -11.07 -13.62 7.97
N LEU A 345 -10.06 -13.21 8.75
CA LEU A 345 -8.74 -12.86 8.21
C LEU A 345 -8.04 -14.08 7.60
N ALA A 346 -8.11 -15.25 8.24
CA ALA A 346 -7.52 -16.47 7.69
C ALA A 346 -8.10 -16.83 6.32
N ARG A 347 -9.42 -16.63 6.15
CA ARG A 347 -10.09 -16.85 4.87
C ARG A 347 -9.60 -15.88 3.80
N PHE A 348 -9.47 -14.58 4.11
CA PHE A 348 -8.95 -13.58 3.14
C PHE A 348 -7.54 -13.92 2.68
N HIS A 349 -6.66 -14.23 3.63
CA HIS A 349 -5.29 -14.58 3.32
C HIS A 349 -5.20 -15.89 2.53
N ALA A 350 -6.09 -16.87 2.78
CA ALA A 350 -6.17 -18.07 1.97
C ALA A 350 -6.62 -17.77 0.52
N ILE A 351 -7.64 -16.93 0.35
CA ILE A 351 -8.13 -16.48 -0.98
C ILE A 351 -7.02 -15.75 -1.74
N TRP A 352 -6.30 -14.82 -1.09
CA TRP A 352 -5.17 -14.12 -1.70
C TRP A 352 -4.01 -15.06 -2.05
N GLY A 353 -3.74 -16.07 -1.22
CA GLY A 353 -2.76 -17.12 -1.52
C GLY A 353 -3.11 -17.90 -2.78
N LEU A 354 -4.37 -18.31 -2.93
CA LEU A 354 -4.88 -18.95 -4.16
C LEU A 354 -4.73 -18.03 -5.37
N GLY A 355 -5.02 -16.74 -5.22
CA GLY A 355 -4.83 -15.75 -6.27
C GLY A 355 -3.38 -15.59 -6.74
N GLN A 356 -2.43 -15.65 -5.81
CA GLN A 356 -1.00 -15.62 -6.15
C GLN A 356 -0.57 -16.86 -6.93
N ILE A 357 -1.07 -18.03 -6.53
CA ILE A 357 -0.79 -19.30 -7.22
C ILE A 357 -1.40 -19.25 -8.62
N GLY A 358 -2.70 -18.96 -8.74
CA GLY A 358 -3.41 -18.94 -10.03
C GLY A 358 -2.94 -17.86 -11.00
N ARG A 359 -2.44 -16.72 -10.53
CA ARG A 359 -1.85 -15.70 -11.42
C ARG A 359 -0.52 -16.13 -12.04
N THR A 360 0.19 -17.08 -11.44
CA THR A 360 1.52 -17.54 -11.88
C THR A 360 1.55 -19.00 -12.34
N GLY A 361 0.40 -19.67 -12.38
CA GLY A 361 0.27 -21.09 -12.65
C GLY A 361 -1.11 -21.45 -13.19
N ASP A 362 -1.38 -22.74 -13.31
CA ASP A 362 -2.65 -23.28 -13.83
C ASP A 362 -3.51 -23.74 -12.64
N LEU A 363 -4.34 -22.83 -12.12
CA LEU A 363 -5.22 -23.08 -10.97
C LEU A 363 -6.67 -23.08 -11.45
N ASP A 364 -7.40 -24.16 -11.16
CA ASP A 364 -8.85 -24.22 -11.34
C ASP A 364 -9.54 -23.07 -10.57
N PRO A 365 -10.21 -22.12 -11.26
CA PRO A 365 -10.84 -20.99 -10.60
C PRO A 365 -12.17 -21.36 -9.91
N ALA A 366 -12.74 -22.54 -10.18
CA ALA A 366 -14.06 -22.92 -9.67
C ALA A 366 -14.22 -22.83 -8.14
N PRO A 367 -13.26 -23.26 -7.31
CA PRO A 367 -13.35 -23.09 -5.86
C PRO A 367 -13.41 -21.64 -5.39
N ILE A 368 -12.87 -20.70 -6.19
CA ILE A 368 -12.91 -19.25 -5.91
C ILE A 368 -14.22 -18.66 -6.45
N ILE A 369 -14.70 -19.12 -7.61
CA ILE A 369 -16.01 -18.75 -8.15
C ILE A 369 -17.13 -19.09 -7.15
N ASP A 370 -17.08 -20.24 -6.49
CA ASP A 370 -18.02 -20.62 -5.43
C ASP A 370 -18.15 -19.55 -4.33
N LEU A 371 -17.04 -18.87 -4.00
CA LEU A 371 -16.97 -17.86 -2.93
C LEU A 371 -17.64 -16.53 -3.31
N LEU A 372 -17.98 -16.32 -4.59
CA LEU A 372 -18.80 -15.18 -5.02
C LEU A 372 -20.24 -15.23 -4.48
N SER A 373 -20.67 -16.37 -3.92
CA SER A 373 -21.96 -16.52 -3.25
C SER A 373 -21.85 -16.66 -1.73
N ASP A 374 -20.69 -16.35 -1.15
CA ASP A 374 -20.48 -16.48 0.30
C ASP A 374 -21.41 -15.54 1.11
N PRO A 375 -21.95 -15.99 2.26
CA PRO A 375 -22.77 -15.13 3.10
C PRO A 375 -22.02 -13.90 3.64
N GLU A 376 -20.70 -14.00 3.82
CA GLU A 376 -19.87 -12.87 4.24
C GLU A 376 -19.52 -12.00 3.04
N MET A 377 -19.94 -10.74 3.09
CA MET A 377 -19.77 -9.78 2.00
C MET A 377 -18.30 -9.58 1.67
N GLU A 378 -17.43 -9.51 2.68
CA GLU A 378 -16.01 -9.30 2.44
C GLU A 378 -15.37 -10.49 1.72
N ILE A 379 -15.88 -11.73 1.92
CA ILE A 379 -15.40 -12.89 1.18
C ILE A 379 -15.75 -12.79 -0.30
N ARG A 380 -16.97 -12.36 -0.62
CA ARG A 380 -17.39 -12.13 -2.01
C ARG A 380 -16.50 -11.08 -2.69
N ALA A 381 -16.21 -9.98 -2.01
CA ALA A 381 -15.32 -8.93 -2.51
C ALA A 381 -13.89 -9.43 -2.75
N GLN A 382 -13.33 -10.21 -1.82
CA GLN A 382 -11.99 -10.77 -1.99
C GLN A 382 -11.94 -11.84 -3.10
N ALA A 383 -12.98 -12.65 -3.26
CA ALA A 383 -13.09 -13.61 -4.35
C ALA A 383 -13.13 -12.91 -5.72
N ALA A 384 -13.97 -11.89 -5.87
CA ALA A 384 -14.06 -11.10 -7.10
C ALA A 384 -12.71 -10.44 -7.45
N ARG A 385 -12.04 -9.86 -6.45
CA ARG A 385 -10.70 -9.26 -6.60
C ARG A 385 -9.67 -10.28 -7.10
N VAL A 386 -9.62 -11.46 -6.48
CA VAL A 386 -8.65 -12.50 -6.83
C VAL A 386 -8.91 -13.11 -8.20
N LEU A 387 -10.17 -13.33 -8.57
CA LEU A 387 -10.51 -13.79 -9.93
C LEU A 387 -10.03 -12.78 -10.99
N GLY A 388 -10.12 -11.48 -10.70
CA GLY A 388 -9.53 -10.43 -11.54
C GLY A 388 -8.00 -10.47 -11.61
N TRP A 389 -7.31 -10.94 -10.57
CA TRP A 389 -5.85 -11.14 -10.60
C TRP A 389 -5.44 -12.34 -11.44
N ILE A 390 -6.20 -13.43 -11.35
CA ILE A 390 -5.96 -14.66 -12.11
C ILE A 390 -6.24 -14.42 -13.60
N GLY A 391 -7.32 -13.69 -13.92
CA GLY A 391 -7.67 -13.33 -15.29
C GLY A 391 -8.20 -14.50 -16.13
N ASP A 392 -8.70 -15.55 -15.48
CA ASP A 392 -9.29 -16.71 -16.17
C ASP A 392 -10.66 -16.36 -16.77
N VAL A 393 -10.86 -16.76 -18.03
CA VAL A 393 -12.09 -16.51 -18.78
C VAL A 393 -13.31 -17.23 -18.20
N GLU A 394 -13.12 -18.34 -17.49
CA GLU A 394 -14.20 -19.11 -16.85
C GLU A 394 -14.90 -18.30 -15.74
N ALA A 395 -14.21 -17.33 -15.13
CA ALA A 395 -14.77 -16.49 -14.08
C ALA A 395 -15.66 -15.35 -14.60
N VAL A 396 -15.60 -15.03 -15.90
CA VAL A 396 -16.21 -13.81 -16.48
C VAL A 396 -17.73 -13.77 -16.24
N ASP A 397 -18.44 -14.85 -16.52
CA ASP A 397 -19.90 -14.88 -16.36
C ASP A 397 -20.32 -14.73 -14.90
N ALA A 398 -19.57 -15.33 -13.97
CA ALA A 398 -19.84 -15.22 -12.54
C ALA A 398 -19.54 -13.81 -12.00
N LEU A 399 -18.46 -13.17 -12.48
CA LEU A 399 -18.13 -11.79 -12.15
C LEU A 399 -19.19 -10.81 -12.68
N ILE A 400 -19.69 -11.01 -13.91
CA ILE A 400 -20.79 -10.20 -14.47
C ILE A 400 -22.05 -10.35 -13.62
N GLN A 401 -22.37 -11.55 -13.13
CA GLN A 401 -23.51 -11.75 -12.24
C GLN A 401 -23.34 -11.05 -10.89
N SER A 402 -22.11 -10.98 -10.38
CA SER A 402 -21.77 -10.34 -9.11
C SER A 402 -21.96 -8.81 -9.13
N LEU A 403 -22.07 -8.19 -10.31
CA LEU A 403 -22.47 -6.78 -10.44
C LEU A 403 -23.89 -6.48 -9.92
N LYS A 404 -24.68 -7.51 -9.62
CA LYS A 404 -26.03 -7.40 -9.02
C LYS A 404 -26.03 -7.61 -7.51
N ASP A 405 -24.86 -7.76 -6.88
CA ASP A 405 -24.76 -7.87 -5.42
C ASP A 405 -25.33 -6.62 -4.75
N ASP A 406 -26.03 -6.81 -3.62
CA ASP A 406 -26.58 -5.69 -2.85
C ASP A 406 -25.48 -4.89 -2.13
N SER A 407 -24.30 -5.48 -1.99
CA SER A 407 -23.11 -4.81 -1.47
C SER A 407 -22.53 -3.85 -2.48
N LEU A 408 -22.14 -2.66 -2.00
CA LEU A 408 -21.41 -1.67 -2.79
C LEU A 408 -19.89 -1.89 -2.76
N ARG A 409 -19.40 -2.91 -2.06
CA ARG A 409 -17.96 -3.20 -1.86
C ARG A 409 -17.30 -3.91 -3.02
#